data_AF-A0A552UJJ8-F1
#
_entry.id   AF-A0A552UJJ8-F1
#
_cell.length_a   1.000
_cell.length_b   1.000
_cell.length_c   1.000
_cell.angle_alpha   90.00
_cell.angle_beta   90.00
_cell.angle_gamma   90.00
#
_symmetry.space_group_name_H-M   'P 1'
#
loop_
_entity.id
_entity.type
_entity.pdbx_description
1 polymer ?
#
loop_
_entity_poly.entity_id
_entity_poly.type
_entity_poly.pdbx_seq_one_letter_code
_entity_poly.pdbx_strand_id
1 'polypeptide(L)'
;MTTVDGSVPSIATPDAETSWIDRLPQGMRDYARLARLDRPAGTWLLYWPCAWGLALAGGLREDWPLLLWFLLGATAMRGAGCVYNDIVDRDLDAQVVRTRDRPIASGRVSRRAAFAWVVALSLIGLVVLLQLRWQAQLVALASLGLVAAYPFMKRITWWPQAWLGLTFNWGIPVAWVAVAEPSWGLAALYAAGIAWTLGYDTIYALQDIEDDALAGIKSSARALGPQARTGVGLFYAATMILLAVAVWQMFPDPLALFALLPAAMHFAWQVASLGDRSTANTLRLFRSNRVAGALVFAGLAVVGLA
;
A
#
# COMPACT_ATOMS: atom_id res chain seq x y z
N MET A 1 26.09 -39.50 -19.65
CA MET A 1 25.37 -38.49 -20.42
C MET A 1 24.36 -37.86 -19.48
N THR A 2 24.68 -36.66 -19.04
CA THR A 2 24.05 -35.87 -17.98
C THR A 2 22.73 -35.28 -18.47
N THR A 3 21.61 -35.58 -17.81
CA THR A 3 20.40 -34.76 -17.88
C THR A 3 20.43 -33.81 -16.69
N VAL A 4 21.01 -32.62 -16.89
CA VAL A 4 20.89 -31.50 -15.96
C VAL A 4 19.47 -30.99 -16.09
N ASP A 5 18.70 -31.15 -15.02
CA ASP A 5 17.34 -30.65 -14.89
C ASP A 5 17.34 -29.13 -15.05
N GLY A 6 16.62 -28.63 -16.06
CA GLY A 6 16.66 -27.24 -16.52
C GLY A 6 15.80 -26.27 -15.70
N SER A 7 15.55 -26.58 -14.43
CA SER A 7 14.84 -25.66 -13.54
C SER A 7 15.76 -24.49 -13.18
N VAL A 8 15.67 -23.40 -13.95
CA VAL A 8 16.21 -22.10 -13.54
C VAL A 8 15.64 -21.81 -12.15
N PRO A 9 16.47 -21.63 -11.10
CA PRO A 9 15.96 -21.31 -9.79
C PRO A 9 15.15 -20.02 -9.92
N SER A 10 13.87 -20.06 -9.56
CA SER A 10 13.09 -18.83 -9.49
C SER A 10 13.74 -17.97 -8.41
N ILE A 11 14.48 -16.94 -8.83
CA ILE A 11 14.98 -15.90 -7.93
C ILE A 11 13.76 -15.04 -7.54
N ALA A 12 12.88 -15.64 -6.75
CA ALA A 12 11.82 -14.96 -6.05
C ALA A 12 12.47 -14.32 -4.82
N THR A 13 12.34 -13.00 -4.67
CA THR A 13 12.74 -12.36 -3.41
C THR A 13 11.87 -12.92 -2.28
N PRO A 14 12.33 -12.87 -1.01
CA PRO A 14 11.68 -13.57 0.11
C PRO A 14 10.20 -13.23 0.34
N ASP A 15 9.74 -12.10 -0.18
CA ASP A 15 8.41 -11.53 -0.04
C ASP A 15 7.43 -11.88 -1.18
N ALA A 16 7.89 -12.47 -2.29
CA ALA A 16 7.05 -12.88 -3.42
C ALA A 16 6.17 -14.10 -3.04
N GLU A 17 4.89 -14.06 -3.42
CA GLU A 17 3.99 -15.23 -3.26
C GLU A 17 4.14 -16.14 -4.49
N THR A 18 4.10 -17.47 -4.32
CA THR A 18 4.05 -18.41 -5.44
C THR A 18 2.82 -18.10 -6.28
N SER A 19 3.03 -17.73 -7.54
CA SER A 19 2.00 -17.08 -8.34
C SER A 19 1.87 -17.70 -9.73
N TRP A 20 0.72 -17.50 -10.36
CA TRP A 20 0.50 -17.80 -11.77
C TRP A 20 1.52 -17.11 -12.69
N ILE A 21 2.13 -16.02 -12.21
CA ILE A 21 3.21 -15.29 -12.87
C ILE A 21 4.44 -16.18 -13.14
N ASP A 22 4.70 -17.17 -12.28
CA ASP A 22 5.82 -18.10 -12.47
C ASP A 22 5.61 -19.06 -13.64
N ARG A 23 4.38 -19.14 -14.18
CA ARG A 23 4.05 -19.90 -15.39
C ARG A 23 4.13 -19.07 -16.67
N LEU A 24 4.29 -17.75 -16.57
CA LEU A 24 4.38 -16.88 -17.74
C LEU A 24 5.73 -17.05 -18.47
N PRO A 25 5.78 -16.78 -19.79
CA PRO A 25 7.04 -16.61 -20.52
C PRO A 25 7.91 -15.54 -19.86
N GLN A 26 9.24 -15.71 -19.91
CA GLN A 26 10.20 -14.87 -19.19
C GLN A 26 9.97 -13.37 -19.37
N GLY A 27 9.74 -12.90 -20.61
CA GLY A 27 9.49 -11.48 -20.87
C GLY A 27 8.25 -10.94 -20.15
N MET A 28 7.11 -11.64 -20.25
CA MET A 28 5.88 -11.25 -19.55
C MET A 28 6.04 -11.31 -18.02
N ARG A 29 6.78 -12.32 -17.53
CA ARG A 29 7.10 -12.48 -16.12
C ARG A 29 7.90 -11.30 -15.58
N ASP A 30 8.90 -10.82 -16.32
CA ASP A 30 9.70 -9.66 -15.91
C ASP A 30 8.85 -8.38 -15.80
N TYR A 31 7.93 -8.11 -16.74
CA TYR A 31 7.01 -6.97 -16.63
C TYR A 31 6.00 -7.11 -15.47
N ALA A 32 5.45 -8.31 -15.27
CA ALA A 32 4.54 -8.58 -14.17
C ALA A 32 5.22 -8.40 -12.79
N ARG A 33 6.47 -8.86 -12.66
CA ARG A 33 7.28 -8.68 -11.43
C ARG A 33 7.73 -7.24 -11.23
N LEU A 34 8.01 -6.49 -12.31
CA LEU A 34 8.28 -5.05 -12.22
C LEU A 34 7.07 -4.28 -11.67
N ALA A 35 5.87 -4.64 -12.12
CA ALA A 35 4.62 -4.10 -11.60
C ALA A 35 4.19 -4.72 -10.24
N ARG A 36 5.02 -5.59 -9.65
CA ARG A 36 4.77 -6.28 -8.37
C ARG A 36 3.44 -7.06 -8.32
N LEU A 37 2.98 -7.58 -9.46
CA LEU A 37 1.74 -8.38 -9.51
C LEU A 37 1.84 -9.70 -8.72
N ASP A 38 3.06 -10.14 -8.43
CA ASP A 38 3.40 -11.28 -7.57
C ASP A 38 3.32 -10.97 -6.06
N ARG A 39 3.10 -9.69 -5.68
CA ARG A 39 2.99 -9.22 -4.29
C ARG A 39 1.69 -8.45 -4.09
N PRO A 40 0.53 -9.13 -4.09
CA PRO A 40 -0.78 -8.49 -4.13
C PRO A 40 -1.09 -7.65 -2.88
N ALA A 41 -0.41 -7.90 -1.75
CA ALA A 41 -0.59 -7.11 -0.53
C ALA A 41 -0.47 -5.61 -0.79
N GLY A 42 0.51 -5.19 -1.60
CA GLY A 42 0.71 -3.78 -1.93
C GLY A 42 -0.46 -3.13 -2.68
N THR A 43 -1.15 -3.89 -3.53
CA THR A 43 -2.33 -3.43 -4.27
C THR A 43 -3.52 -3.28 -3.34
N TRP A 44 -3.76 -4.26 -2.46
CA TRP A 44 -4.83 -4.19 -1.46
C TRP A 44 -4.66 -3.00 -0.51
N LEU A 45 -3.42 -2.71 -0.08
CA LEU A 45 -3.13 -1.56 0.79
C LEU A 45 -3.36 -0.21 0.11
N LEU A 46 -3.26 -0.14 -1.22
CA LEU A 46 -3.62 1.06 -1.99
C LEU A 46 -5.13 1.12 -2.29
N TYR A 47 -5.78 -0.04 -2.45
CA TYR A 47 -7.21 -0.14 -2.77
C TYR A 47 -8.11 0.15 -1.57
N TRP A 48 -7.83 -0.42 -0.40
CA TRP A 48 -8.71 -0.30 0.77
C TRP A 48 -9.00 1.15 1.17
N PRO A 49 -8.03 2.07 1.16
CA PRO A 49 -8.30 3.49 1.38
C PRO A 49 -9.35 4.08 0.43
N CYS A 50 -9.34 3.71 -0.86
CA CYS A 50 -10.41 4.13 -1.79
C CYS A 50 -11.78 3.60 -1.34
N ALA A 51 -11.84 2.31 -1.00
CA ALA A 51 -13.08 1.68 -0.56
C ALA A 51 -13.60 2.27 0.77
N TRP A 52 -12.71 2.63 1.69
CA TRP A 52 -13.05 3.31 2.95
C TRP A 52 -13.68 4.68 2.70
N GLY A 53 -13.06 5.48 1.82
CA GLY A 53 -13.56 6.80 1.45
C GLY A 53 -14.95 6.72 0.83
N LEU A 54 -15.16 5.79 -0.11
CA LEU A 54 -16.47 5.56 -0.73
C LEU A 54 -17.51 5.07 0.29
N ALA A 55 -17.11 4.14 1.17
CA ALA A 55 -17.98 3.56 2.18
C ALA A 55 -18.54 4.60 3.13
N LEU A 56 -17.66 5.34 3.82
CA LEU A 56 -18.08 6.28 4.86
C LEU A 56 -18.76 7.53 4.27
N ALA A 57 -18.45 7.90 3.03
CA ALA A 57 -19.12 8.99 2.34
C ALA A 57 -20.53 8.66 1.83
N GLY A 58 -21.00 7.41 1.98
CA GLY A 58 -22.34 6.97 1.57
C GLY A 58 -22.47 6.53 0.11
N GLY A 59 -21.36 6.37 -0.61
CA GLY A 59 -21.36 6.03 -2.04
C GLY A 59 -21.66 4.57 -2.39
N LEU A 60 -21.85 3.68 -1.41
CA LEU A 60 -21.99 2.24 -1.68
C LEU A 60 -23.31 1.83 -2.32
N ARG A 61 -24.37 2.63 -2.23
CA ARG A 61 -25.67 2.29 -2.83
C ARG A 61 -25.69 2.61 -4.33
N GLU A 62 -25.38 3.85 -4.67
CA GLU A 62 -25.50 4.37 -6.04
C GLU A 62 -24.20 4.24 -6.83
N ASP A 63 -23.05 4.36 -6.17
CA ASP A 63 -21.73 4.47 -6.81
C ASP A 63 -20.83 3.25 -6.57
N TRP A 64 -21.41 2.09 -6.21
CA TRP A 64 -20.65 0.85 -5.99
C TRP A 64 -19.73 0.44 -7.14
N PRO A 65 -20.00 0.73 -8.45
CA PRO A 65 -19.07 0.41 -9.53
C PRO A 65 -17.71 1.11 -9.37
N LEU A 66 -17.65 2.23 -8.62
CA LEU A 66 -16.38 2.88 -8.29
C LEU A 66 -15.44 1.97 -7.51
N LEU A 67 -15.93 0.98 -6.74
CA LEU A 67 -15.06 -0.03 -6.11
C LEU A 67 -14.27 -0.82 -7.17
N LEU A 68 -14.90 -1.19 -8.29
CA LEU A 68 -14.21 -1.91 -9.37
C LEU A 68 -13.21 -1.01 -10.09
N TRP A 69 -13.57 0.24 -10.34
CA TRP A 69 -12.66 1.23 -10.93
C TRP A 69 -11.47 1.52 -10.04
N PHE A 70 -11.67 1.67 -8.73
CA PHE A 70 -10.59 1.85 -7.77
C PHE A 70 -9.72 0.61 -7.63
N LEU A 71 -10.27 -0.61 -7.75
CA LEU A 71 -9.46 -1.83 -7.76
C LEU A 71 -8.55 -1.89 -9.00
N LEU A 72 -9.10 -1.57 -10.17
CA LEU A 72 -8.33 -1.48 -11.42
C LEU A 72 -7.25 -0.39 -11.31
N GLY A 73 -7.62 0.79 -10.82
CA GLY A 73 -6.73 1.92 -10.62
C GLY A 73 -5.61 1.62 -9.62
N ALA A 74 -5.93 1.04 -8.47
CA ALA A 74 -4.95 0.65 -7.47
C ALA A 74 -3.97 -0.40 -8.03
N THR A 75 -4.46 -1.37 -8.81
CA THR A 75 -3.61 -2.38 -9.46
C THR A 75 -2.65 -1.72 -10.45
N ALA A 76 -3.16 -0.87 -11.34
CA ALA A 76 -2.36 -0.21 -12.36
C ALA A 76 -1.36 0.79 -11.76
N MET A 77 -1.82 1.66 -10.86
CA MET A 77 -1.01 2.73 -10.29
C MET A 77 0.00 2.24 -9.27
N ARG A 78 -0.30 1.16 -8.53
CA ARG A 78 0.73 0.49 -7.71
C ARG A 78 1.83 -0.06 -8.61
N GLY A 79 1.47 -0.72 -9.70
CA GLY A 79 2.42 -1.21 -10.68
C GLY A 79 3.27 -0.09 -11.27
N ALA A 80 2.64 1.00 -11.72
CA ALA A 80 3.33 2.15 -12.29
C ALA A 80 4.31 2.79 -11.30
N GLY A 81 3.88 2.99 -10.05
CA GLY A 81 4.72 3.52 -8.97
C GLY A 81 5.92 2.63 -8.66
N CYS A 82 5.74 1.30 -8.63
CA CYS A 82 6.85 0.36 -8.42
C CYS A 82 7.84 0.36 -9.59
N VAL A 83 7.36 0.37 -10.83
CA VAL A 83 8.23 0.44 -12.02
C VAL A 83 8.99 1.78 -12.04
N TYR A 84 8.32 2.89 -11.74
CA TYR A 84 8.95 4.21 -11.62
C TYR A 84 10.02 4.23 -10.54
N ASN A 85 9.73 3.67 -9.36
CA ASN A 85 10.71 3.55 -8.28
C ASN A 85 11.95 2.75 -8.72
N ASP A 86 11.76 1.61 -9.37
CA ASP A 86 12.86 0.78 -9.89
C ASP A 86 13.65 1.50 -11.01
N ILE A 87 13.02 2.38 -11.81
CA ILE A 87 13.72 3.24 -12.79
C ILE A 87 14.62 4.27 -12.08
N VAL A 88 14.12 4.91 -11.01
CA VAL A 88 14.84 5.94 -10.24
C VAL A 88 15.99 5.33 -9.43
N ASP A 89 15.76 4.17 -8.83
CA ASP A 89 16.73 3.50 -7.97
C ASP A 89 17.72 2.60 -8.73
N ARG A 90 17.61 2.45 -10.06
CA ARG A 90 18.41 1.52 -10.88
C ARG A 90 19.89 1.43 -10.48
N ASP A 91 20.58 2.56 -10.45
CA ASP A 91 22.03 2.58 -10.26
C ASP A 91 22.43 2.17 -8.84
N LEU A 92 21.57 2.49 -7.85
CA LEU A 92 21.73 2.00 -6.49
C LEU A 92 21.39 0.51 -6.39
N ASP A 93 20.30 0.08 -7.03
CA ASP A 93 19.85 -1.31 -7.02
C ASP A 93 20.91 -2.23 -7.64
N ALA A 94 21.62 -1.79 -8.68
CA ALA A 94 22.72 -2.53 -9.29
C ALA A 94 23.91 -2.76 -8.32
N GLN A 95 24.06 -1.93 -7.29
CA GLN A 95 25.16 -2.01 -6.31
C GLN A 95 24.79 -2.84 -5.08
N VAL A 96 23.50 -3.16 -4.87
CA VAL A 96 23.03 -3.87 -3.67
C VAL A 96 22.73 -5.33 -3.98
N VAL A 97 23.33 -6.24 -3.22
CA VAL A 97 23.23 -7.70 -3.41
C VAL A 97 21.81 -8.23 -3.54
N ARG A 98 20.85 -7.66 -2.78
CA ARG A 98 19.45 -8.10 -2.77
C ARG A 98 18.61 -7.55 -3.92
N THR A 99 19.01 -6.45 -4.55
CA THR A 99 18.24 -5.77 -5.61
C THR A 99 18.93 -5.75 -6.97
N ARG A 100 20.19 -6.20 -7.07
CA ARG A 100 20.93 -6.30 -8.34
C ARG A 100 20.25 -7.17 -9.40
N ASP A 101 19.49 -8.17 -8.96
CA ASP A 101 18.78 -9.10 -9.85
C ASP A 101 17.42 -8.57 -10.31
N ARG A 102 17.02 -7.37 -9.90
CA ARG A 102 15.79 -6.73 -10.40
C ARG A 102 15.85 -6.56 -11.92
N PRO A 103 14.72 -6.65 -12.65
CA PRO A 103 14.77 -6.69 -14.12
C PRO A 103 15.42 -5.47 -14.79
N ILE A 104 15.28 -4.27 -14.21
CA ILE A 104 15.91 -3.05 -14.74
C ILE A 104 17.40 -2.98 -14.33
N ALA A 105 17.74 -3.32 -13.08
CA ALA A 105 19.12 -3.29 -12.57
C ALA A 105 20.01 -4.32 -13.29
N SER A 106 19.50 -5.53 -13.51
CA SER A 106 20.17 -6.62 -14.24
C SER A 106 20.19 -6.45 -15.77
N GLY A 107 19.52 -5.44 -16.31
CA GLY A 107 19.46 -5.17 -17.75
C GLY A 107 18.50 -6.08 -18.54
N ARG A 108 17.75 -6.99 -17.90
CA ARG A 108 16.73 -7.83 -18.56
C ARG A 108 15.62 -7.00 -19.21
N VAL A 109 15.28 -5.85 -18.63
CA VAL A 109 14.34 -4.87 -19.19
C VAL A 109 15.06 -3.53 -19.37
N SER A 110 15.06 -3.01 -20.60
CA SER A 110 15.68 -1.72 -20.88
C SER A 110 14.91 -0.56 -20.22
N ARG A 111 15.61 0.54 -19.89
CA ARG A 111 14.98 1.74 -19.30
C ARG A 111 13.85 2.32 -20.17
N ARG A 112 14.02 2.31 -21.49
CA ARG A 112 12.99 2.77 -22.44
C ARG A 112 11.75 1.89 -22.38
N ALA A 113 11.94 0.57 -22.30
CA ALA A 113 10.83 -0.37 -22.19
C ALA A 113 10.13 -0.29 -20.83
N ALA A 114 10.87 -0.12 -19.73
CA ALA A 114 10.30 0.12 -18.41
C ALA A 114 9.48 1.43 -18.38
N PHE A 115 9.97 2.50 -19.01
CA PHE A 115 9.21 3.75 -19.12
C PHE A 115 7.95 3.59 -19.96
N ALA A 116 8.01 2.90 -21.10
CA ALA A 116 6.82 2.56 -21.89
C ALA A 116 5.79 1.76 -21.08
N TRP A 117 6.26 0.89 -20.17
CA TRP A 117 5.40 0.15 -19.26
C TRP A 117 4.74 1.04 -18.21
N VAL A 118 5.46 2.00 -17.63
CA VAL A 118 4.86 3.04 -16.77
C VAL A 118 3.76 3.78 -17.53
N VAL A 119 4.01 4.19 -18.77
CA VAL A 119 3.01 4.88 -19.61
C VAL A 119 1.78 4.00 -19.84
N ALA A 120 1.96 2.72 -20.19
CA ALA A 120 0.86 1.79 -20.40
C ALA A 120 -0.02 1.62 -19.14
N LEU A 121 0.60 1.46 -17.96
CA LEU A 121 -0.13 1.37 -16.68
C LEU A 121 -0.82 2.70 -16.33
N SER A 122 -0.17 3.84 -16.58
CA SER A 122 -0.76 5.17 -16.38
C SER A 122 -1.94 5.43 -17.32
N LEU A 123 -1.96 4.87 -18.53
CA LEU A 123 -3.13 4.96 -19.43
C LEU A 123 -4.33 4.19 -18.87
N ILE A 124 -4.12 3.06 -18.19
CA ILE A 124 -5.19 2.38 -17.44
C ILE A 124 -5.67 3.27 -16.30
N GLY A 125 -4.74 3.89 -15.56
CA GLY A 125 -5.06 4.89 -14.52
C GLY A 125 -5.86 6.08 -15.07
N LEU A 126 -5.54 6.54 -16.29
CA LEU A 126 -6.28 7.60 -16.96
C LEU A 126 -7.72 7.17 -17.30
N VAL A 127 -7.92 5.94 -17.80
CA VAL A 127 -9.28 5.42 -18.03
C VAL A 127 -10.10 5.45 -16.75
N VAL A 128 -9.52 5.02 -15.62
CA VAL A 128 -10.14 5.08 -14.29
C VAL A 128 -10.44 6.53 -13.88
N LEU A 129 -9.47 7.43 -14.06
CA LEU A 129 -9.62 8.86 -13.74
C LEU A 129 -10.82 9.47 -14.48
N LEU A 130 -11.00 9.14 -15.75
CA LEU A 130 -12.10 9.65 -16.58
C LEU A 130 -13.49 9.15 -16.15
N GLN A 131 -13.58 8.12 -15.31
CA GLN A 131 -14.86 7.66 -14.72
C GLN A 131 -15.28 8.49 -13.51
N LEU A 132 -14.36 9.31 -12.96
CA LEU A 132 -14.62 10.15 -11.80
C LEU A 132 -15.19 11.50 -12.23
N ARG A 133 -15.99 12.15 -11.38
CA ARG A 133 -16.34 13.56 -11.56
C ARG A 133 -15.11 14.45 -11.48
N TRP A 134 -15.15 15.61 -12.14
CA TRP A 134 -13.98 16.47 -12.33
C TRP A 134 -13.29 16.90 -11.03
N GLN A 135 -14.03 17.11 -9.93
CA GLN A 135 -13.43 17.45 -8.63
C GLN A 135 -12.54 16.31 -8.12
N ALA A 136 -13.03 15.07 -8.19
CA ALA A 136 -12.26 13.88 -7.79
C ALA A 136 -11.08 13.64 -8.74
N GLN A 137 -11.18 14.03 -10.02
CA GLN A 137 -10.05 14.00 -10.95
C GLN A 137 -8.93 14.94 -10.51
N LEU A 138 -9.25 16.18 -10.14
CA LEU A 138 -8.26 17.15 -9.65
C LEU A 138 -7.58 16.66 -8.37
N VAL A 139 -8.36 16.12 -7.43
CA VAL A 139 -7.81 15.52 -6.20
C VAL A 139 -6.90 14.35 -6.54
N ALA A 140 -7.29 13.46 -7.45
CA ALA A 140 -6.47 12.32 -7.86
C ALA A 140 -5.14 12.76 -8.51
N LEU A 141 -5.18 13.76 -9.39
CA LEU A 141 -3.98 14.29 -10.05
C LEU A 141 -3.00 14.96 -9.07
N ALA A 142 -3.49 15.54 -7.97
CA ALA A 142 -2.63 16.10 -6.93
C ALA A 142 -1.71 15.05 -6.26
N SER A 143 -2.11 13.76 -6.28
CA SER A 143 -1.28 12.67 -5.76
C SER A 143 0.05 12.48 -6.51
N LEU A 144 0.12 12.90 -7.78
CA LEU A 144 1.30 12.69 -8.63
C LEU A 144 2.55 13.34 -8.03
N GLY A 145 2.40 14.49 -7.37
CA GLY A 145 3.51 15.14 -6.67
C GLY A 145 4.05 14.30 -5.51
N LEU A 146 3.16 13.70 -4.72
CA LEU A 146 3.55 12.81 -3.62
C LEU A 146 4.21 11.53 -4.13
N VAL A 147 3.64 10.91 -5.17
CA VAL A 147 4.17 9.69 -5.79
C VAL A 147 5.55 9.92 -6.40
N ALA A 148 5.72 11.03 -7.14
CA ALA A 148 7.00 11.36 -7.77
C ALA A 148 8.11 11.59 -6.75
N ALA A 149 7.78 12.17 -5.59
CA ALA A 149 8.72 12.48 -4.51
C ALA A 149 9.07 11.28 -3.61
N TYR A 150 8.19 10.26 -3.52
CA TYR A 150 8.35 9.14 -2.59
C TYR A 150 9.71 8.42 -2.65
N PRO A 151 10.29 8.07 -3.83
CA PRO A 151 11.57 7.36 -3.91
C PRO A 151 12.73 8.06 -3.17
N PHE A 152 12.64 9.39 -3.04
CA PHE A 152 13.68 10.21 -2.43
C PHE A 152 13.56 10.31 -0.90
N MET A 153 12.40 9.97 -0.33
CA MET A 153 12.10 10.21 1.09
C MET A 153 13.00 9.43 2.04
N LYS A 154 13.41 8.21 1.67
CA LYS A 154 14.37 7.39 2.43
C LYS A 154 15.72 8.08 2.67
N ARG A 155 16.07 9.06 1.82
CA ARG A 155 17.32 9.85 1.92
C ARG A 155 17.14 11.11 2.77
N ILE A 156 15.92 11.61 2.87
CA ILE A 156 15.61 12.91 3.49
C ILE A 156 15.14 12.75 4.94
N THR A 157 14.33 11.72 5.24
CA THR A 157 13.67 11.56 6.54
C THR A 157 13.83 10.16 7.12
N TRP A 158 13.69 10.05 8.44
CA TRP A 158 13.55 8.78 9.18
C TRP A 158 12.15 8.18 9.09
N TRP A 159 11.21 8.91 8.50
CA TRP A 159 9.82 8.51 8.39
C TRP A 159 9.35 8.44 6.94
N PRO A 160 10.03 7.72 6.01
CA PRO A 160 9.50 7.50 4.67
C PRO A 160 8.12 6.81 4.71
N GLN A 161 7.83 6.06 5.78
CA GLN A 161 6.51 5.49 6.10
C GLN A 161 5.41 6.55 6.21
N ALA A 162 5.71 7.73 6.73
CA ALA A 162 4.72 8.82 6.83
C ALA A 162 4.35 9.33 5.43
N TRP A 163 5.35 9.50 4.57
CA TRP A 163 5.12 9.88 3.17
C TRP A 163 4.41 8.78 2.38
N LEU A 164 4.75 7.51 2.65
CA LEU A 164 4.01 6.37 2.13
C LEU A 164 2.55 6.45 2.57
N GLY A 165 2.28 6.79 3.83
CA GLY A 165 0.94 7.02 4.36
C GLY A 165 0.19 8.08 3.56
N LEU A 166 0.83 9.21 3.26
CA LEU A 166 0.22 10.25 2.41
C LEU A 166 -0.14 9.71 1.01
N THR A 167 0.78 8.97 0.39
CA THR A 167 0.56 8.43 -0.98
C THR A 167 -0.48 7.32 -1.04
N PHE A 168 -0.40 6.30 -0.17
CA PHE A 168 -1.26 5.12 -0.24
C PHE A 168 -2.69 5.41 0.20
N ASN A 169 -2.89 6.38 1.08
CA ASN A 169 -4.21 6.70 1.56
C ASN A 169 -4.90 7.79 0.75
N TRP A 170 -4.25 8.32 -0.30
CA TRP A 170 -4.82 9.36 -1.15
C TRP A 170 -6.10 8.90 -1.88
N GLY A 171 -6.33 7.59 -1.98
CA GLY A 171 -7.60 7.03 -2.42
C GLY A 171 -8.81 7.49 -1.60
N ILE A 172 -8.65 7.78 -0.31
CA ILE A 172 -9.72 8.24 0.59
C ILE A 172 -10.32 9.56 0.09
N PRO A 173 -9.56 10.67 -0.05
CA PRO A 173 -10.12 11.93 -0.54
C PRO A 173 -10.61 11.84 -1.98
N VAL A 174 -9.98 11.03 -2.84
CA VAL A 174 -10.48 10.82 -4.22
C VAL A 174 -11.86 10.18 -4.21
N ALA A 175 -12.03 9.09 -3.48
CA ALA A 175 -13.29 8.36 -3.41
C ALA A 175 -14.38 9.15 -2.69
N TRP A 176 -14.02 9.89 -1.63
CA TRP A 176 -14.96 10.75 -0.91
C TRP A 176 -15.50 11.86 -1.81
N VAL A 177 -14.59 12.62 -2.44
CA VAL A 177 -14.96 13.76 -3.32
C VAL A 177 -15.70 13.31 -4.57
N ALA A 178 -15.62 12.02 -4.92
CA ALA A 178 -16.41 11.47 -6.01
C ALA A 178 -17.92 11.46 -5.71
N VAL A 179 -18.32 11.34 -4.44
CA VAL A 179 -19.72 11.12 -4.04
C VAL A 179 -20.25 12.15 -3.03
N ALA A 180 -19.38 12.85 -2.31
CA ALA A 180 -19.75 13.81 -1.27
C ALA A 180 -18.81 15.02 -1.23
N GLU A 181 -19.28 16.11 -0.63
CA GLU A 181 -18.44 17.28 -0.37
C GLU A 181 -17.41 16.99 0.75
N PRO A 182 -16.23 17.63 0.72
CA PRO A 182 -15.22 17.48 1.78
C PRO A 182 -15.77 17.83 3.17
N SER A 183 -15.39 17.04 4.18
CA SER A 183 -15.82 17.26 5.56
C SER A 183 -14.69 17.00 6.56
N TRP A 184 -14.92 17.31 7.84
CA TRP A 184 -14.01 16.91 8.92
C TRP A 184 -13.92 15.38 9.07
N GLY A 185 -14.98 14.65 8.70
CA GLY A 185 -14.97 13.18 8.63
C GLY A 185 -13.96 12.66 7.61
N LEU A 186 -13.87 13.30 6.44
CA LEU A 186 -12.84 13.00 5.43
C LEU A 186 -11.43 13.20 6.00
N ALA A 187 -11.17 14.34 6.63
CA ALA A 187 -9.84 14.64 7.18
C ALA A 187 -9.43 13.62 8.25
N ALA A 188 -10.35 13.24 9.14
CA ALA A 188 -10.12 12.22 10.16
C ALA A 188 -9.87 10.84 9.54
N LEU A 189 -10.65 10.43 8.54
CA LEU A 189 -10.48 9.14 7.86
C LEU A 189 -9.13 9.07 7.13
N TYR A 190 -8.75 10.13 6.43
CA TYR A 190 -7.46 10.20 5.75
C TYR A 190 -6.29 10.15 6.74
N ALA A 191 -6.38 10.87 7.86
CA ALA A 191 -5.40 10.79 8.94
C ALA A 191 -5.31 9.38 9.56
N ALA A 192 -6.45 8.70 9.71
CA ALA A 192 -6.48 7.31 10.19
C ALA A 192 -5.71 6.37 9.25
N GLY A 193 -5.89 6.51 7.93
CA GLY A 193 -5.14 5.75 6.94
C GLY A 193 -3.63 5.98 7.01
N ILE A 194 -3.19 7.22 7.20
CA ILE A 194 -1.77 7.56 7.39
C ILE A 194 -1.21 6.87 8.65
N ALA A 195 -1.93 6.94 9.78
CA ALA A 195 -1.54 6.26 11.01
C ALA A 195 -1.48 4.73 10.83
N TRP A 196 -2.44 4.16 10.11
CA TRP A 196 -2.44 2.73 9.79
C TRP A 196 -1.21 2.33 8.98
N THR A 197 -0.82 3.14 8.00
CA THR A 197 0.37 2.94 7.17
C THR A 197 1.65 3.02 7.99
N LEU A 198 1.76 3.98 8.90
CA LEU A 198 2.86 4.03 9.85
C LEU A 198 2.98 2.72 10.65
N GLY A 199 1.86 2.15 11.09
CA GLY A 199 1.83 0.87 11.80
C GLY A 199 2.33 -0.29 10.93
N TYR A 200 1.63 -0.60 9.83
CA TYR A 200 1.96 -1.79 9.05
C TYR A 200 3.30 -1.70 8.33
N ASP A 201 3.72 -0.51 7.90
CA ASP A 201 4.96 -0.36 7.15
C ASP A 201 6.17 -0.33 8.10
N THR A 202 5.96 0.04 9.37
CA THR A 202 6.96 -0.23 10.43
C THR A 202 7.10 -1.73 10.67
N ILE A 203 6.01 -2.50 10.71
CA ILE A 203 6.08 -3.97 10.80
C ILE A 203 6.86 -4.54 9.61
N TYR A 204 6.58 -4.05 8.40
CA TYR A 204 7.28 -4.49 7.20
C TYR A 204 8.78 -4.21 7.27
N ALA A 205 9.16 -3.00 7.67
CA ALA A 205 10.56 -2.56 7.78
C ALA A 205 11.36 -3.28 8.88
N LEU A 206 10.71 -3.96 9.84
CA LEU A 206 11.42 -4.79 10.83
C LEU A 206 12.09 -6.01 10.21
N GLN A 207 11.68 -6.45 9.01
CA GLN A 207 12.29 -7.60 8.32
C GLN A 207 13.74 -7.32 7.89
N ASP A 208 14.03 -6.09 7.50
CA ASP A 208 15.27 -5.70 6.83
C ASP A 208 16.13 -4.78 7.72
N ILE A 209 15.87 -4.73 9.03
CA ILE A 209 16.46 -3.69 9.91
C ILE A 209 17.99 -3.74 9.96
N GLU A 210 18.58 -4.94 9.92
CA GLU A 210 20.03 -5.15 9.94
C GLU A 210 20.67 -4.74 8.60
N ASP A 211 20.08 -5.16 7.49
CA ASP A 211 20.53 -4.81 6.14
C ASP A 211 20.40 -3.30 5.87
N ASP A 212 19.29 -2.69 6.28
CA ASP A 212 19.06 -1.24 6.17
C ASP A 212 20.05 -0.45 7.04
N ALA A 213 20.46 -1.01 8.19
CA ALA A 213 21.47 -0.40 9.04
C ALA A 213 22.84 -0.39 8.36
N LEU A 214 23.24 -1.50 7.75
CA LEU A 214 24.50 -1.62 7.00
C LEU A 214 24.51 -0.70 5.76
N ALA A 215 23.37 -0.55 5.08
CA ALA A 215 23.22 0.31 3.91
C ALA A 215 22.99 1.80 4.23
N GLY A 216 22.91 2.19 5.52
CA GLY A 216 22.67 3.58 5.92
C GLY A 216 21.27 4.12 5.61
N ILE A 217 20.29 3.24 5.36
CA ILE A 217 18.92 3.61 4.97
C ILE A 217 18.10 3.98 6.22
N LYS A 218 17.48 5.17 6.23
CA LYS A 218 16.67 5.64 7.36
C LYS A 218 15.25 5.06 7.30
N SER A 219 14.72 4.58 8.42
CA SER A 219 13.35 4.02 8.52
C SER A 219 12.75 4.18 9.93
N SER A 220 11.42 4.13 10.05
CA SER A 220 10.72 4.21 11.33
C SER A 220 11.09 3.05 12.26
N ALA A 221 11.30 1.85 11.71
CA ALA A 221 11.74 0.68 12.47
C ALA A 221 13.11 0.93 13.14
N ARG A 222 14.04 1.59 12.43
CA ARG A 222 15.33 1.99 13.00
C ARG A 222 15.20 3.14 14.00
N ALA A 223 14.33 4.10 13.73
CA ALA A 223 14.09 5.22 14.64
C ALA A 223 13.45 4.77 15.97
N LEU A 224 12.55 3.78 15.92
CA LEU A 224 11.87 3.21 17.08
C LEU A 224 12.68 2.11 17.78
N GLY A 225 13.58 1.44 17.07
CA GLY A 225 14.49 0.42 17.61
C GLY A 225 13.79 -0.60 18.53
N PRO A 226 14.23 -0.77 19.79
CA PRO A 226 13.59 -1.69 20.74
C PRO A 226 12.11 -1.39 20.99
N GLN A 227 11.68 -0.12 20.87
CA GLN A 227 10.31 0.33 21.11
C GLN A 227 9.37 0.14 19.90
N ALA A 228 9.81 -0.49 18.81
CA ALA A 228 9.00 -0.67 17.60
C ALA A 228 7.60 -1.26 17.86
N ARG A 229 7.49 -2.26 18.75
CA ARG A 229 6.18 -2.84 19.13
C ARG A 229 5.26 -1.80 19.78
N THR A 230 5.78 -0.99 20.69
CA THR A 230 5.03 0.09 21.33
C THR A 230 4.63 1.16 20.32
N GLY A 231 5.55 1.56 19.43
CA GLY A 231 5.27 2.52 18.36
C GLY A 231 4.16 2.06 17.42
N VAL A 232 4.21 0.80 16.97
CA VAL A 232 3.12 0.20 16.17
C VAL A 232 1.80 0.20 16.93
N GLY A 233 1.82 -0.14 18.23
CA GLY A 233 0.64 -0.05 19.09
C GLY A 233 0.03 1.35 19.16
N LEU A 234 0.86 2.38 19.29
CA LEU A 234 0.41 3.78 19.30
C LEU A 234 -0.16 4.21 17.94
N PHE A 235 0.44 3.79 16.83
CA PHE A 235 -0.08 4.09 15.49
C PHE A 235 -1.44 3.43 15.23
N TYR A 236 -1.62 2.17 15.64
CA TYR A 236 -2.92 1.52 15.53
C TYR A 236 -3.96 2.08 16.51
N ALA A 237 -3.56 2.49 17.72
CA ALA A 237 -4.46 3.22 18.62
C ALA A 237 -4.91 4.55 18.01
N ALA A 238 -3.99 5.33 17.43
CA ALA A 238 -4.30 6.56 16.72
C ALA A 238 -5.22 6.31 15.52
N THR A 239 -4.98 5.23 14.77
CA THR A 239 -5.86 4.79 13.67
C THR A 239 -7.28 4.59 14.18
N MET A 240 -7.47 3.84 15.27
CA MET A 240 -8.79 3.56 15.82
C MET A 240 -9.50 4.81 16.34
N ILE A 241 -8.77 5.71 17.01
CA ILE A 241 -9.32 6.98 17.49
C ILE A 241 -9.79 7.84 16.30
N LEU A 242 -8.98 7.96 15.26
CA LEU A 242 -9.32 8.75 14.08
C LEU A 242 -10.45 8.12 13.26
N LEU A 243 -10.54 6.79 13.18
CA LEU A 243 -11.70 6.09 12.60
C LEU A 243 -12.97 6.37 13.41
N ALA A 244 -12.90 6.31 14.74
CA ALA A 244 -14.04 6.63 15.60
C ALA A 244 -14.50 8.09 15.42
N VAL A 245 -13.56 9.04 15.31
CA VAL A 245 -13.86 10.43 14.99
C VAL A 245 -14.52 10.56 13.63
N ALA A 246 -13.99 9.89 12.59
CA ALA A 246 -14.58 9.93 11.26
C ALA A 246 -16.01 9.38 11.24
N VAL A 247 -16.24 8.23 11.88
CA VAL A 247 -17.57 7.63 12.03
C VAL A 247 -18.50 8.57 12.79
N TRP A 248 -18.07 9.11 13.93
CA TRP A 248 -18.88 10.01 14.75
C TRP A 248 -19.30 11.30 14.01
N GLN A 249 -18.41 11.85 13.18
CA GLN A 249 -18.71 13.04 12.38
C GLN A 249 -19.78 12.78 11.31
N MET A 250 -19.85 11.56 10.79
CA MET A 250 -20.85 11.18 9.78
C MET A 250 -22.14 10.64 10.40
N PHE A 251 -22.00 9.93 11.51
CA PHE A 251 -23.07 9.22 12.19
C PHE A 251 -22.82 9.25 13.72
N PRO A 252 -23.30 10.30 14.43
CA PRO A 252 -23.02 10.51 15.86
C PRO A 252 -23.87 9.60 16.77
N ASP A 253 -23.78 8.28 16.55
CA ASP A 253 -24.42 7.24 17.33
C ASP A 253 -23.34 6.34 17.97
N PRO A 254 -23.32 6.17 19.31
CA PRO A 254 -22.43 5.22 19.96
C PRO A 254 -22.50 3.80 19.38
N LEU A 255 -23.66 3.35 18.88
CA LEU A 255 -23.83 2.04 18.25
C LEU A 255 -22.99 1.90 16.97
N ALA A 256 -22.82 2.97 16.20
CA ALA A 256 -22.00 2.96 14.99
C ALA A 256 -20.52 2.66 15.28
N LEU A 257 -20.02 3.03 16.46
CA LEU A 257 -18.64 2.75 16.87
C LEU A 257 -18.38 1.26 17.08
N PHE A 258 -19.41 0.47 17.42
CA PHE A 258 -19.26 -1.00 17.56
C PHE A 258 -18.91 -1.67 16.23
N ALA A 259 -19.23 -1.05 15.09
CA ALA A 259 -18.85 -1.55 13.76
C ALA A 259 -17.32 -1.64 13.59
N LEU A 260 -16.54 -0.90 14.40
CA LEU A 260 -15.07 -0.90 14.34
C LEU A 260 -14.41 -1.98 15.22
N LEU A 261 -15.18 -2.71 16.04
CA LEU A 261 -14.63 -3.73 16.96
C LEU A 261 -13.79 -4.81 16.27
N PRO A 262 -14.20 -5.39 15.12
CA PRO A 262 -13.39 -6.41 14.45
C PRO A 262 -12.01 -5.89 14.04
N ALA A 263 -11.94 -4.65 13.54
CA ALA A 263 -10.67 -4.01 13.19
C ALA A 263 -9.80 -3.76 14.44
N ALA A 264 -10.41 -3.28 15.53
CA ALA A 264 -9.72 -3.07 16.80
C ALA A 264 -9.09 -4.37 17.33
N MET A 265 -9.85 -5.47 17.31
CA MET A 265 -9.37 -6.79 17.72
C MET A 265 -8.22 -7.27 16.83
N HIS A 266 -8.30 -7.05 15.52
CA HIS A 266 -7.24 -7.42 14.58
C HIS A 266 -5.95 -6.64 14.86
N PHE A 267 -6.03 -5.33 15.06
CA PHE A 267 -4.86 -4.51 15.39
C PHE A 267 -4.24 -4.90 16.74
N ALA A 268 -5.07 -5.16 17.77
CA ALA A 268 -4.60 -5.64 19.06
C ALA A 268 -3.86 -6.98 18.93
N TRP A 269 -4.41 -7.91 18.13
CA TRP A 269 -3.77 -9.18 17.81
C TRP A 269 -2.42 -8.99 17.09
N GLN A 270 -2.32 -8.07 16.13
CA GLN A 270 -1.06 -7.78 15.44
C GLN A 270 0.00 -7.25 16.41
N VAL A 271 -0.37 -6.30 17.28
CA VAL A 271 0.54 -5.73 18.30
C VAL A 271 0.96 -6.78 19.31
N ALA A 272 0.05 -7.67 19.73
CA ALA A 272 0.38 -8.79 20.60
C ALA A 272 1.36 -9.76 19.94
N SER A 273 1.09 -10.11 18.68
CA SER A 273 1.88 -11.06 17.88
C SER A 273 3.26 -10.52 17.50
N LEU A 274 3.46 -9.20 17.47
CA LEU A 274 4.76 -8.56 17.21
C LEU A 274 5.76 -8.69 18.37
N GLY A 275 5.41 -9.46 19.42
CA GLY A 275 6.38 -9.94 20.41
C GLY A 275 7.48 -10.79 19.78
N ASP A 276 7.12 -11.64 18.81
CA ASP A 276 8.07 -12.31 17.92
C ASP A 276 8.40 -11.40 16.72
N ARG A 277 9.67 -11.07 16.52
CA ARG A 277 10.14 -10.20 15.42
C ARG A 277 10.84 -10.97 14.31
N SER A 278 10.68 -12.29 14.26
CA SER A 278 11.18 -13.11 13.16
C SER A 278 10.66 -12.58 11.81
N THR A 279 11.49 -12.64 10.77
CA THR A 279 11.14 -12.21 9.39
C THR A 279 9.85 -12.87 8.89
N ALA A 280 9.65 -14.15 9.22
CA ALA A 280 8.44 -14.89 8.86
C ALA A 280 7.19 -14.30 9.53
N ASN A 281 7.26 -13.96 10.83
CA ASN A 281 6.14 -13.39 11.54
C ASN A 281 5.84 -11.95 11.10
N THR A 282 6.85 -11.11 10.95
CA THR A 282 6.67 -9.71 10.49
C THR A 282 6.10 -9.65 9.07
N LEU A 283 6.54 -10.52 8.16
CA LEU A 283 5.93 -10.67 6.84
C LEU A 283 4.46 -11.12 6.91
N ARG A 284 4.16 -12.10 7.78
CA ARG A 284 2.79 -12.58 8.00
C ARG A 284 1.88 -11.45 8.52
N LEU A 285 2.35 -10.68 9.50
CA LEU A 285 1.61 -9.56 10.08
C LEU A 285 1.43 -8.41 9.08
N PHE A 286 2.46 -8.08 8.29
CA PHE A 286 2.31 -7.11 7.20
C PHE A 286 1.23 -7.57 6.22
N ARG A 287 1.31 -8.82 5.75
CA ARG A 287 0.34 -9.41 4.82
C ARG A 287 -1.08 -9.48 5.39
N SER A 288 -1.26 -9.61 6.70
CA SER A 288 -2.58 -9.61 7.34
C SER A 288 -3.27 -8.25 7.29
N ASN A 289 -2.55 -7.16 6.97
CA ASN A 289 -3.20 -5.85 6.76
C ASN A 289 -4.13 -5.83 5.54
N ARG A 290 -4.04 -6.82 4.63
CA ARG A 290 -5.12 -7.07 3.64
C ARG A 290 -6.47 -7.29 4.32
N VAL A 291 -6.47 -8.05 5.42
CA VAL A 291 -7.65 -8.35 6.23
C VAL A 291 -8.01 -7.16 7.10
N ALA A 292 -7.04 -6.49 7.73
CA ALA A 292 -7.30 -5.28 8.50
C ALA A 292 -8.04 -4.22 7.64
N GLY A 293 -7.58 -4.01 6.41
CA GLY A 293 -8.23 -3.16 5.41
C GLY A 293 -9.69 -3.52 5.15
N ALA A 294 -9.96 -4.82 4.95
CA ALA A 294 -11.30 -5.35 4.74
C ALA A 294 -12.20 -5.19 5.97
N LEU A 295 -11.67 -5.41 7.18
CA LEU A 295 -12.42 -5.27 8.44
C LEU A 295 -12.83 -3.81 8.69
N VAL A 296 -11.93 -2.86 8.45
CA VAL A 296 -12.27 -1.42 8.53
C VAL A 296 -13.31 -1.08 7.47
N PHE A 297 -13.13 -1.55 6.22
CA PHE A 297 -14.12 -1.33 5.16
C PHE A 297 -15.50 -1.86 5.55
N ALA A 298 -15.59 -3.09 6.08
CA ALA A 298 -16.86 -3.67 6.51
C ALA A 298 -17.53 -2.84 7.61
N GLY A 299 -16.76 -2.36 8.59
CA GLY A 299 -17.27 -1.46 9.63
C GLY A 299 -17.80 -0.14 9.06
N LEU A 300 -17.02 0.51 8.20
CA LEU A 300 -17.43 1.76 7.55
C LEU A 300 -18.61 1.58 6.59
N ALA A 301 -18.71 0.43 5.93
CA ALA A 301 -19.81 0.10 5.03
C ALA A 301 -21.13 -0.09 5.78
N VAL A 302 -21.11 -0.72 6.96
CA VAL A 302 -22.31 -0.83 7.81
C VAL A 302 -22.81 0.56 8.21
N VAL A 303 -21.90 1.47 8.59
CA VAL A 303 -22.25 2.84 8.96
C VAL A 303 -22.75 3.64 7.75
N GLY A 304 -22.03 3.61 6.64
CA GLY A 304 -22.37 4.41 5.45
C GLY A 304 -23.56 3.89 4.64
N LEU A 305 -24.04 2.68 4.93
CA LEU A 305 -25.28 2.14 4.35
C LEU A 305 -26.51 2.41 5.22
N ALA A 306 -26.34 2.78 6.49
CA ALA A 306 -27.43 3.09 7.41
C ALA A 306 -28.08 4.43 7.04
#